data_AF-A0A3D9ZRY9-F1
#
_entry.id   AF-A0A3D9ZRY9-F1
#
_cell.length_a   1.000
_cell.length_b   1.000
_cell.length_c   1.000
_cell.angle_alpha   90.00
_cell.angle_beta   90.00
_cell.angle_gamma   90.00
#
_symmetry.space_group_name_H-M   'P 1'
#
loop_
_entity.id
_entity.type
_entity.pdbx_description
1 polymer ?
#
loop_
_entity_poly.entity_id
_entity_poly.type
_entity_poly.pdbx_seq_one_letter_code
_entity_poly.pdbx_strand_id
1 'polypeptide(L)'
;MSFVFNQGMGWMAALVSLTILVLLLVRESGRRDARHQARQSAAVERKLNLIMDHLGNRKREPDVPAGVQEELIAGRKIKAMKVYRDATGAGLRQVKDAVELLARRQGLG
;
A
#
# COMPACT_ATOMS: atom_id res chain seq x y z
N MET A 1 -36.31 62.17 -10.81
CA MET A 1 -35.24 61.87 -9.84
C MET A 1 -34.93 60.36 -9.86
N SER A 2 -34.51 59.82 -11.00
CA SER A 2 -34.31 58.37 -11.23
C SER A 2 -33.06 58.04 -12.07
N PHE A 3 -32.31 59.05 -12.54
CA PHE A 3 -31.16 58.86 -13.43
C PHE A 3 -29.83 58.59 -12.73
N VAL A 4 -29.65 59.01 -11.48
CA VAL A 4 -28.40 58.80 -10.71
C VAL A 4 -28.30 57.37 -10.15
N PHE A 5 -29.45 56.72 -9.89
CA PHE A 5 -29.49 55.36 -9.35
C PHE A 5 -29.09 54.29 -10.39
N ASN A 6 -29.31 54.57 -11.68
CA ASN A 6 -28.97 53.64 -12.78
C ASN A 6 -27.46 53.59 -13.08
N GLN A 7 -26.74 54.69 -12.85
CA GLN A 7 -25.28 54.75 -13.08
C GLN A 7 -24.50 53.94 -12.03
N GLY A 8 -24.90 53.96 -10.76
CA GLY A 8 -24.29 53.11 -9.73
C GLY A 8 -24.61 51.62 -9.91
N MET A 9 -25.84 51.30 -10.35
CA MET A 9 -26.30 49.93 -10.59
C MET A 9 -25.56 49.26 -11.75
N GLY A 10 -25.23 50.01 -12.82
CA GLY A 10 -24.49 49.49 -13.96
C GLY A 10 -23.08 49.00 -13.61
N TRP A 11 -22.37 49.72 -12.74
CA TRP A 11 -21.02 49.36 -12.29
C TRP A 11 -21.05 48.14 -11.35
N MET A 12 -22.06 48.04 -10.49
CA MET A 12 -22.27 46.86 -9.64
C MET A 12 -22.57 45.62 -10.48
N ALA A 13 -23.42 45.74 -11.50
CA ALA A 13 -23.71 44.65 -12.43
C ALA A 13 -22.47 44.23 -13.23
N ALA A 14 -21.61 45.17 -13.63
CA ALA A 14 -20.35 44.89 -14.30
C ALA A 14 -19.33 44.19 -13.38
N LEU A 15 -19.26 44.55 -12.10
CA LEU A 15 -18.39 43.88 -11.13
C LEU A 15 -18.86 42.46 -10.84
N VAL A 16 -20.18 42.26 -10.71
CA VAL A 16 -20.79 40.94 -10.52
C VAL A 16 -20.60 40.07 -11.77
N SER A 17 -20.78 40.63 -12.97
CA SER A 17 -20.56 39.88 -14.21
C SER A 17 -19.09 39.51 -14.40
N LEU A 18 -18.15 40.42 -14.05
CA LEU A 18 -16.72 40.14 -14.09
C LEU A 18 -16.32 39.05 -13.09
N THR A 19 -16.83 39.10 -11.86
CA THR A 19 -16.54 38.06 -10.85
C THR A 19 -17.12 36.71 -11.26
N ILE A 20 -18.35 36.68 -11.80
CA ILE A 20 -18.94 35.46 -12.35
C ILE A 20 -18.10 34.94 -13.53
N LEU A 21 -17.68 35.82 -14.45
CA LEU A 21 -16.85 35.46 -15.60
C LEU A 21 -15.50 34.87 -15.17
N VAL A 22 -14.84 35.47 -14.17
CA VAL A 22 -13.58 34.96 -13.59
C VAL A 22 -13.80 33.59 -12.94
N LEU A 23 -14.88 33.41 -12.18
CA LEU A 23 -15.23 32.12 -11.57
C LEU A 23 -15.50 31.04 -12.64
N LEU A 24 -16.16 31.40 -13.74
CA LEU A 24 -16.40 30.49 -14.87
C LEU A 24 -15.08 30.11 -15.58
N LEU A 25 -14.17 31.07 -15.79
CA LEU A 25 -12.87 30.81 -16.39
C LEU A 25 -11.97 29.91 -15.52
N VAL A 26 -11.99 30.10 -14.20
CA VAL A 26 -11.26 29.23 -13.25
C VAL A 26 -11.84 27.82 -13.23
N ARG A 27 -13.17 27.70 -13.30
CA ARG A 27 -13.85 26.39 -13.38
C ARG A 27 -13.49 25.64 -14.67
N GLU A 28 -13.30 26.37 -15.76
CA GLU A 28 -12.90 25.80 -17.04
C GLU A 28 -11.39 25.50 -17.11
N SER A 29 -10.55 26.31 -16.47
CA SER A 29 -9.10 26.05 -16.37
C SER A 29 -8.79 24.81 -15.52
N GLY A 30 -9.57 24.58 -14.45
CA GLY A 30 -9.42 23.40 -13.58
C GLY A 30 -9.71 22.05 -14.25
N ARG A 31 -10.32 22.03 -15.45
CA ARG A 31 -10.52 20.79 -16.23
C ARG A 31 -9.28 20.36 -17.03
N ARG A 32 -8.28 21.23 -17.19
CA ARG A 32 -7.02 20.88 -17.86
C ARG A 32 -5.98 20.28 -16.92
N ASP A 33 -6.03 20.63 -15.63
CA ASP A 33 -5.08 20.15 -14.61
C ASP A 33 -5.40 18.75 -14.04
N ALA A 34 -6.63 18.27 -14.23
CA ALA A 34 -7.06 16.93 -13.81
C ALA A 34 -6.25 15.79 -14.47
N ARG A 35 -5.52 16.08 -15.56
CA ARG A 35 -4.75 15.07 -16.30
C ARG A 35 -3.34 14.84 -15.73
N HIS A 36 -2.77 15.79 -14.98
CA HIS A 36 -1.44 15.63 -14.38
C HIS A 36 -1.47 14.97 -13.00
N GLN A 37 -2.47 15.30 -12.17
CA GLN A 37 -2.67 14.63 -10.89
C GLN A 37 -3.01 13.14 -11.07
N ALA A 38 -3.86 12.79 -12.04
CA ALA A 38 -4.29 11.41 -12.27
C ALA A 38 -3.12 10.45 -12.61
N ARG A 39 -2.05 10.94 -13.26
CA ARG A 39 -0.90 10.10 -13.62
C ARG A 39 0.06 9.86 -12.46
N GLN A 40 0.22 10.84 -11.57
CA GLN A 40 1.12 10.70 -10.42
C GLN A 40 0.53 9.74 -9.38
N SER A 41 -0.79 9.78 -9.17
CA SER A 41 -1.47 8.85 -8.26
C SER A 41 -1.27 7.38 -8.68
N ALA A 42 -1.38 7.08 -9.99
CA ALA A 42 -1.23 5.71 -10.49
C ALA A 42 0.21 5.16 -10.35
N ALA A 43 1.23 6.03 -10.30
CA ALA A 43 2.62 5.61 -10.06
C ALA A 43 2.89 5.42 -8.56
N VAL A 44 2.30 6.26 -7.71
CA VAL A 44 2.39 6.15 -6.25
C VAL A 44 1.66 4.90 -5.75
N GLU A 45 0.45 4.63 -6.24
CA GLU A 45 -0.30 3.40 -5.93
C GLU A 45 0.43 2.14 -6.42
N ARG A 46 1.05 2.18 -7.61
CA ARG A 46 1.87 1.06 -8.10
C ARG A 46 3.10 0.82 -7.23
N LYS A 47 3.83 1.87 -6.85
CA LYS A 47 4.97 1.74 -5.93
C LYS A 47 4.52 1.24 -4.57
N LEU A 48 3.39 1.72 -4.05
CA LEU A 48 2.84 1.26 -2.78
C LEU A 48 2.43 -0.20 -2.83
N ASN A 49 1.75 -0.64 -3.90
CA ASN A 49 1.39 -2.04 -4.09
C ASN A 49 2.62 -2.93 -4.25
N LEU A 50 3.68 -2.47 -4.92
CA LEU A 50 4.93 -3.23 -5.00
C LEU A 50 5.65 -3.33 -3.65
N ILE A 51 5.58 -2.29 -2.82
CA ILE A 51 6.13 -2.33 -1.46
C ILE A 51 5.25 -3.19 -0.56
N MET A 52 3.93 -3.10 -0.66
CA MET A 52 2.98 -3.94 0.09
C MET A 52 3.03 -5.39 -0.35
N ASP A 53 3.28 -5.67 -1.62
CA ASP A 53 3.56 -7.02 -2.12
C ASP A 53 4.94 -7.47 -1.64
N HIS A 54 5.97 -6.64 -1.70
CA HIS A 54 7.30 -6.98 -1.15
C HIS A 54 7.31 -7.15 0.39
N LEU A 55 6.41 -6.48 1.12
CA LEU A 55 6.27 -6.57 2.58
C LEU A 55 5.26 -7.66 3.00
N GLY A 56 4.18 -7.85 2.23
CA GLY A 56 3.12 -8.84 2.44
C GLY A 56 3.42 -10.22 1.87
N ASN A 57 4.35 -10.31 0.91
CA ASN A 57 4.95 -11.54 0.39
C ASN A 57 6.21 -11.94 1.19
N ARG A 58 6.49 -11.26 2.31
CA ARG A 58 7.28 -11.82 3.40
C ARG A 58 6.38 -12.39 4.49
N LYS A 59 5.45 -13.28 4.09
CA LYS A 59 5.41 -14.56 4.82
C LYS A 59 6.77 -15.19 4.59
N ARG A 60 7.71 -14.83 5.46
CA ARG A 60 9.03 -15.40 5.61
C ARG A 60 8.92 -16.88 5.29
N GLU A 61 9.36 -17.28 4.09
CA GLU A 61 9.88 -18.62 3.88
C GLU A 61 10.78 -18.81 5.11
N PRO A 62 10.42 -19.68 6.07
CA PRO A 62 11.18 -19.78 7.30
C PRO A 62 12.58 -20.13 6.84
N ASP A 63 13.52 -19.18 6.99
CA ASP A 63 14.92 -19.38 6.65
C ASP A 63 15.34 -20.61 7.44
N VAL A 64 15.33 -21.76 6.78
CA VAL A 64 15.36 -23.05 7.47
C VAL A 64 16.76 -23.16 8.03
N PRO A 65 16.93 -23.11 9.36
CA PRO A 65 18.26 -23.09 9.93
C PRO A 65 19.06 -24.31 9.46
N ALA A 66 20.34 -24.11 9.19
CA ALA A 66 21.24 -25.17 8.76
C ALA A 66 21.13 -26.38 9.71
N GLY A 67 20.93 -27.57 9.15
CA GLY A 67 20.74 -28.82 9.90
C GLY A 67 19.28 -29.21 10.18
N VAL A 68 18.30 -28.30 10.14
CA VAL A 68 16.88 -28.68 10.34
C VAL A 68 16.39 -29.61 9.23
N GLN A 69 16.80 -29.37 7.98
CA GLN A 69 16.43 -30.22 6.84
C GLN A 69 17.05 -31.62 6.93
N GLU A 70 18.33 -31.71 7.30
CA GLU A 70 19.02 -33.00 7.48
C GLU A 70 18.34 -33.83 8.57
N GLU A 71 17.97 -33.20 9.68
CA GLU A 71 17.25 -33.84 10.78
C GLU A 71 15.84 -34.27 10.38
N LEU A 72 15.15 -33.49 9.53
CA LEU A 72 13.85 -33.86 8.96
C LEU A 72 13.96 -35.06 8.01
N ILE A 73 14.90 -35.03 7.06
CA ILE A 73 15.16 -36.12 6.11
C ILE A 73 15.51 -37.42 6.86
N ALA A 74 16.27 -37.30 7.95
CA ALA A 74 16.61 -38.44 8.79
C ALA A 74 15.48 -38.89 9.75
N GLY A 75 14.27 -38.32 9.64
CA GLY A 75 13.10 -38.68 10.44
C GLY A 75 13.13 -38.19 11.90
N ARG A 76 14.13 -37.39 12.29
CA ARG A 76 14.35 -36.94 13.67
C ARG A 76 13.65 -35.61 13.94
N LYS A 77 12.30 -35.59 13.84
CA LYS A 77 11.45 -34.39 14.00
C LYS A 77 11.71 -33.62 15.31
N ILE A 78 11.97 -34.30 16.43
CA ILE A 78 12.27 -33.64 17.72
C ILE A 78 13.60 -32.88 17.67
N LYS A 79 14.62 -33.45 17.03
CA LYS A 79 15.93 -32.82 16.91
C LYS A 79 15.87 -31.64 15.93
N ALA A 80 15.11 -31.76 14.85
CA ALA A 80 14.79 -30.66 13.95
C ALA A 80 14.11 -29.48 14.68
N MET A 81 13.13 -29.75 15.55
CA MET A 81 12.51 -28.72 16.39
C MET A 81 13.50 -28.07 17.37
N LYS A 82 14.41 -28.85 17.96
CA LYS A 82 15.45 -28.31 18.84
C LYS A 82 16.37 -27.36 18.09
N VAL A 83 16.92 -27.78 16.94
CA VAL A 83 17.79 -26.96 16.10
C VAL A 83 17.07 -25.68 15.64
N TYR A 84 15.81 -25.81 15.21
CA TYR A 84 15.01 -24.68 14.78
C TYR A 84 14.80 -23.66 15.91
N ARG A 85 14.49 -24.14 17.13
CA ARG A 85 14.31 -23.30 18.30
C ARG A 85 15.61 -22.61 18.72
N ASP A 86 16.72 -23.36 18.75
CA ASP A 86 18.01 -22.84 19.19
C ASP A 86 18.54 -21.76 18.22
N ALA A 87 18.23 -21.88 16.92
CA ALA A 87 18.61 -20.90 15.92
C ALA A 87 17.68 -19.66 15.86
N THR A 88 16.39 -19.81 16.15
CA THR A 88 15.39 -18.74 15.97
C THR A 88 14.89 -18.09 17.26
N GLY A 89 15.09 -18.75 18.40
CA GLY A 89 14.50 -18.35 19.69
C GLY A 89 12.97 -18.44 19.73
N ALA A 90 12.33 -19.06 18.74
CA ALA A 90 10.88 -19.11 18.63
C ALA A 90 10.24 -19.97 19.75
N GLY A 91 9.01 -19.61 20.13
CA GLY A 91 8.25 -20.37 21.12
C GLY A 91 7.91 -21.78 20.63
N LEU A 92 7.76 -22.74 21.55
CA LEU A 92 7.58 -24.16 21.21
C LEU A 92 6.43 -24.43 20.22
N ARG A 93 5.33 -23.69 20.35
CA ARG A 93 4.18 -23.77 19.43
C ARG A 93 4.56 -23.36 17.99
N GLN A 94 5.25 -22.23 17.86
CA GLN A 94 5.71 -21.71 16.57
C GLN A 94 6.74 -22.65 15.92
N VAL A 95 7.62 -23.22 16.73
CA VAL A 95 8.63 -24.21 16.29
C VAL A 95 7.95 -25.46 15.74
N LYS A 96 6.96 -26.01 16.46
CA LYS A 96 6.23 -27.19 15.99
C LYS A 96 5.53 -26.91 14.66
N ASP A 97 4.79 -25.81 14.59
CA ASP A 97 4.03 -25.45 13.39
C ASP A 97 4.96 -25.24 12.18
N ALA A 98 6.11 -24.61 12.38
CA ALA A 98 7.10 -24.41 11.33
C ALA A 98 7.74 -25.73 10.85
N VAL A 99 8.17 -26.58 11.77
CA VAL A 99 8.80 -27.87 11.43
C VAL A 99 7.79 -28.83 10.78
N GLU A 100 6.54 -28.81 11.21
CA GLU A 100 5.47 -29.61 10.60
C GLU A 100 5.14 -29.16 9.18
N LEU A 101 5.10 -27.85 8.94
CA LEU A 101 4.95 -27.29 7.59
C LEU A 101 6.11 -27.71 6.68
N LEU A 102 7.34 -27.66 7.19
CA LEU A 102 8.55 -28.09 6.46
C LEU A 102 8.51 -29.59 6.14
N ALA A 103 8.12 -30.44 7.10
CA ALA A 103 7.97 -31.87 6.88
C ALA A 103 6.90 -32.18 5.82
N ARG A 104 5.75 -31.50 5.86
CA ARG A 104 4.68 -31.67 4.87
C ARG A 104 5.13 -31.29 3.45
N ARG A 105 5.89 -30.19 3.32
CA ARG A 105 6.44 -29.75 2.03
C ARG A 105 7.42 -30.76 1.42
N GLN A 106 8.16 -31.47 2.28
CA GLN A 106 9.11 -32.51 1.88
C GLN A 106 8.47 -33.90 1.72
N GLY A 107 7.15 -34.04 1.93
CA GLY A 107 6.47 -35.34 1.88
C GLY A 107 6.79 -36.26 3.07
N LEU A 108 7.36 -35.72 4.14
CA LEU A 108 7.76 -36.43 5.37
C LEU A 108 6.67 -36.37 6.47
N GLY A 109 5.41 -36.21 6.03
CA GLY A 109 4.21 -36.02 6.86
C GLY A 109 3.90 -37.23 7.72
#